data_AF-A0A0E3ZCU1-F1
#
_entry.id   AF-A0A0E3ZCU1-F1
#
_cell.length_a   1.000
_cell.length_b   1.000
_cell.length_c   1.000
_cell.angle_alpha   90.00
_cell.angle_beta   90.00
_cell.angle_gamma   90.00
#
_symmetry.space_group_name_H-M   'P 1'
#
loop_
_entity.id
_entity.type
_entity.pdbx_description
1 polymer ?
#
loop_
_entity_poly.entity_id
_entity_poly.type
_entity_poly.pdbx_seq_one_letter_code
_entity_poly.pdbx_strand_id
1 'polypeptide(L)'
;MKILIYIFSLFLLGCTTQEKPVFNTLKIKHTFGDESYTVREMSFNLEGNAVVGRITIPNKDKLASSKTVLSEKSISNLNSFVKLAESYSEDCEETMLSSYVQYYEVEIDDRKLKIFKFCDWKSLTFENLENEIFESYFKELQIERENFNVLLSKRLVGKWKENEKLENLKLESEWILEKIPANSTMDEYFEFVQPQEAVLYRKRRKIYYDYQFDIINGTTYLYMNGDDEKNGEGLIYGQRFRVIELTNSHIKLVH
;
A
#
# COMPACT_ATOMS: atom_id res chain seq x y z
N MET A 1 -45.33 36.30 -45.48
CA MET A 1 -44.29 35.26 -45.45
C MET A 1 -43.22 35.72 -44.46
N LYS A 2 -43.20 35.16 -43.24
CA LYS A 2 -42.32 35.60 -42.15
C LYS A 2 -40.99 34.84 -42.25
N ILE A 3 -39.89 35.55 -42.44
CA ILE A 3 -38.54 34.96 -42.43
C ILE A 3 -38.06 34.95 -40.97
N LEU A 4 -37.91 33.75 -40.42
CA LEU A 4 -37.36 33.49 -39.10
C LEU A 4 -35.83 33.51 -39.20
N ILE A 5 -35.18 34.51 -38.61
CA ILE A 5 -33.72 34.59 -38.52
C ILE A 5 -33.29 33.72 -37.33
N TYR A 6 -32.66 32.59 -37.63
CA TYR A 6 -31.98 31.76 -36.62
C TYR A 6 -30.64 32.42 -36.26
N ILE A 7 -30.51 32.85 -35.01
CA ILE A 7 -29.25 33.28 -34.41
C ILE A 7 -28.46 32.01 -34.09
N PHE A 8 -27.39 31.77 -34.85
CA PHE A 8 -26.42 30.72 -34.58
C PHE A 8 -25.48 31.22 -33.48
N SER A 9 -25.73 30.79 -32.24
CA SER A 9 -24.81 31.00 -31.12
C SER A 9 -23.56 30.15 -31.35
N LEU A 10 -22.49 30.81 -31.77
CA LEU A 10 -21.14 30.27 -31.81
C LEU A 10 -20.72 29.96 -30.37
N PHE A 11 -20.86 28.70 -29.94
CA PHE A 11 -20.16 28.20 -28.76
C PHE A 11 -18.67 28.17 -29.10
N LEU A 12 -17.95 29.21 -28.67
CA LEU A 12 -16.51 29.17 -28.54
C LEU A 12 -16.19 28.13 -27.46
N LEU A 13 -15.94 26.90 -27.88
CA LEU A 13 -15.20 25.92 -27.09
C LEU A 13 -13.84 26.54 -26.81
N GLY A 14 -13.70 27.17 -25.64
CA GLY A 14 -12.41 27.54 -25.10
C GLY A 14 -11.57 26.28 -25.03
N CYS A 15 -10.57 26.20 -25.91
CA CYS A 15 -9.52 25.21 -25.83
C CYS A 15 -8.74 25.56 -24.57
N THR A 16 -9.09 24.97 -23.42
CA THR A 16 -8.26 25.03 -22.22
C THR A 16 -6.93 24.40 -22.59
N THR A 17 -5.90 25.23 -22.73
CA THR A 17 -4.53 24.77 -22.95
C THR A 17 -4.08 24.10 -21.67
N GLN A 18 -4.22 22.77 -21.64
CA GLN A 18 -3.73 21.92 -20.57
C GLN A 18 -2.24 22.24 -20.32
N GLU A 19 -1.88 22.53 -19.07
CA GLU A 19 -0.48 22.76 -18.72
C GLU A 19 0.34 21.52 -19.12
N LYS A 20 1.40 21.74 -19.91
CA LYS A 20 2.25 20.65 -20.40
C LYS A 20 3.18 20.19 -19.27
N PRO A 21 3.36 18.87 -19.07
CA PRO A 21 4.35 18.37 -18.12
C PRO A 21 5.76 18.74 -18.58
N VAL A 22 6.66 19.02 -17.64
CA VAL A 22 8.10 19.24 -17.91
C VAL A 22 8.89 17.92 -18.05
N PHE A 23 8.19 16.81 -18.19
CA PHE A 23 8.72 15.44 -18.22
C PHE A 23 7.88 14.58 -19.17
N ASN A 24 8.50 13.61 -19.83
CA ASN A 24 7.78 12.51 -20.49
C ASN A 24 7.57 11.36 -19.50
N THR A 25 8.59 11.07 -18.69
CA THR A 25 8.51 10.09 -17.59
C THR A 25 9.03 10.71 -16.31
N LEU A 26 8.35 10.47 -15.21
CA LEU A 26 8.74 10.91 -13.88
C LEU A 26 8.57 9.74 -12.90
N LYS A 27 9.59 9.41 -12.13
CA LYS A 27 9.47 8.54 -10.95
C LYS A 27 9.94 9.29 -9.73
N ILE A 28 9.16 9.18 -8.66
CA ILE A 28 9.49 9.77 -7.37
C ILE A 28 9.52 8.60 -6.39
N LYS A 29 10.69 8.35 -5.82
CA LYS A 29 10.90 7.36 -4.77
C LYS A 29 11.23 8.09 -3.48
N HIS A 30 10.51 7.75 -2.42
CA HIS A 30 10.71 8.30 -1.10
C HIS A 30 11.03 7.17 -0.11
N THR A 31 12.18 7.25 0.52
CA THR A 31 12.62 6.34 1.59
C THR A 31 12.59 7.10 2.90
N PHE A 32 11.87 6.60 3.90
CA PHE A 32 11.71 7.28 5.17
C PHE A 32 11.58 6.34 6.35
N GLY A 33 11.92 6.81 7.55
CA GLY A 33 11.89 6.02 8.79
C GLY A 33 13.19 6.16 9.59
N ASP A 34 13.23 5.61 10.79
CA ASP A 34 14.40 5.70 11.68
C ASP A 34 15.06 4.32 11.82
N GLU A 35 14.46 3.43 12.61
CA GLU A 35 14.96 2.07 12.87
C GLU A 35 14.61 1.07 11.75
N SER A 36 13.49 1.31 11.06
CA SER A 36 13.06 0.54 9.89
C SER A 36 12.66 1.49 8.77
N TYR A 37 13.25 1.31 7.59
CA TYR A 37 12.94 2.17 6.45
C TYR A 37 11.74 1.64 5.67
N THR A 38 10.80 2.55 5.42
CA THR A 38 9.72 2.37 4.46
C THR A 38 10.13 2.98 3.13
N VAL A 39 9.83 2.30 2.04
CA VAL A 39 10.03 2.80 0.67
C VAL A 39 8.69 2.90 -0.01
N ARG A 40 8.40 4.07 -0.57
CA ARG A 40 7.24 4.32 -1.43
C ARG A 40 7.70 4.88 -2.77
N GLU A 41 6.97 4.56 -3.82
CA GLU A 41 7.29 5.04 -5.16
C GLU A 41 6.03 5.25 -5.97
N MET A 42 6.00 6.38 -6.68
CA MET A 42 4.99 6.70 -7.67
C MET A 42 5.67 7.05 -9.00
N SER A 43 4.99 6.72 -10.10
CA SER A 43 5.47 6.94 -11.46
C SER A 43 4.42 7.65 -12.30
N PHE A 44 4.86 8.49 -13.22
CA PHE A 44 4.01 9.27 -14.12
C PHE A 44 4.58 9.20 -15.53
N ASN A 45 3.74 8.87 -16.51
CA ASN A 45 4.14 8.79 -17.90
C ASN A 45 3.17 9.58 -18.77
N LEU A 46 3.69 10.24 -19.80
CA LEU A 46 2.87 10.83 -20.86
C LEU A 46 2.38 9.72 -21.80
N GLU A 47 1.09 9.37 -21.69
CA GLU A 47 0.40 8.41 -22.55
C GLU A 47 -0.47 9.19 -23.55
N GLY A 48 0.05 9.45 -24.75
CA GLY A 48 -0.61 10.29 -25.74
C GLY A 48 -0.62 11.75 -25.30
N ASN A 49 -1.81 12.32 -25.05
CA ASN A 49 -1.97 13.70 -24.59
C ASN A 49 -2.22 13.80 -23.07
N ALA A 50 -2.21 12.68 -22.35
CA ALA A 50 -2.55 12.64 -20.93
C ALA A 50 -1.36 12.16 -20.09
N VAL A 51 -1.19 12.74 -18.91
CA VAL A 51 -0.24 12.23 -17.92
C VAL A 51 -0.95 11.19 -17.07
N VAL A 52 -0.36 10.01 -16.96
CA VAL A 52 -0.92 8.88 -16.22
C VAL A 52 -0.01 8.51 -15.07
N GLY A 53 -0.53 8.60 -13.85
CA GLY A 53 0.13 8.23 -12.60
C GLY A 53 -0.16 6.80 -12.17
N ARG A 54 0.78 6.17 -11.48
CA ARG A 54 0.67 4.85 -10.83
C ARG A 54 1.49 4.81 -9.55
N ILE A 55 1.05 4.03 -8.56
CA ILE A 55 1.87 3.66 -7.40
C ILE A 55 2.62 2.38 -7.73
N THR A 56 3.94 2.45 -7.80
CA THR A 56 4.80 1.33 -8.16
C THR A 56 5.34 0.60 -6.94
N ILE A 57 5.50 1.28 -5.80
CA ILE A 57 5.93 0.66 -4.54
C ILE A 57 5.10 1.20 -3.36
N PRO A 58 4.46 0.32 -2.56
CA PRO A 58 4.17 -1.08 -2.88
C PRO A 58 3.12 -1.17 -4.00
N ASN A 59 3.30 -2.08 -4.96
CA ASN A 59 2.27 -2.32 -5.97
C ASN A 59 1.14 -3.18 -5.36
N LYS A 60 -0.07 -2.64 -5.34
CA LYS A 60 -1.28 -3.34 -4.88
C LYS A 60 -2.35 -3.46 -5.98
N ASP A 61 -1.94 -3.37 -7.24
CA ASP A 61 -2.83 -3.38 -8.43
C ASP A 61 -3.66 -4.65 -8.58
N LYS A 62 -3.31 -5.72 -7.86
CA LYS A 62 -4.11 -6.95 -7.77
C LYS A 62 -5.39 -6.80 -6.93
N LEU A 63 -5.45 -5.81 -6.05
CA LEU A 63 -6.66 -5.47 -5.29
C LEU A 63 -7.43 -4.35 -5.99
N ALA A 64 -6.77 -3.23 -6.24
CA ALA A 64 -7.35 -2.09 -6.95
C ALA A 64 -6.27 -1.45 -7.82
N SER A 65 -6.62 -0.99 -9.03
CA SER A 65 -5.64 -0.39 -9.94
C SER A 65 -5.27 1.03 -9.50
N SER A 66 -3.98 1.29 -9.30
CA SER A 66 -3.47 2.64 -9.02
C SER A 66 -3.38 3.56 -10.24
N LYS A 67 -3.75 3.09 -11.44
CA LYS A 67 -3.73 3.88 -12.68
C LYS A 67 -4.69 5.07 -12.59
N THR A 68 -4.15 6.29 -12.54
CA THR A 68 -4.91 7.55 -12.50
C THR A 68 -4.51 8.47 -13.65
N VAL A 69 -5.48 9.05 -14.34
CA VAL A 69 -5.24 10.15 -15.30
C VAL A 69 -5.19 11.46 -14.52
N LEU A 70 -4.12 12.25 -14.68
CA LEU A 70 -3.90 13.44 -13.87
C LEU A 70 -4.72 14.64 -14.35
N SER A 71 -5.15 15.45 -13.38
CA SER A 71 -5.75 16.76 -13.61
C SER A 71 -4.68 17.81 -13.96
N GLU A 72 -5.10 18.95 -14.55
CA GLU A 72 -4.22 20.10 -14.79
C GLU A 72 -3.51 20.58 -13.52
N LYS A 73 -4.26 20.66 -12.40
CA LYS A 73 -3.71 21.04 -11.10
C LYS A 73 -2.61 20.08 -10.64
N SER A 74 -2.85 18.78 -10.77
CA SER A 74 -1.87 17.75 -10.40
C SER A 74 -0.61 17.82 -11.27
N ILE A 75 -0.75 18.09 -12.57
CA ILE A 75 0.39 18.31 -13.48
C ILE A 75 1.19 19.54 -13.06
N SER A 76 0.51 20.65 -12.73
CA SER A 76 1.14 21.89 -12.24
C SER A 76 1.93 21.67 -10.94
N ASN A 77 1.36 20.90 -10.02
CA ASN A 77 2.02 20.51 -8.76
C ASN A 77 3.25 19.64 -9.02
N LEU A 78 3.17 18.66 -9.93
CA LEU A 78 4.34 17.85 -10.32
C LEU A 78 5.42 18.67 -11.03
N ASN A 79 5.04 19.60 -11.91
CA ASN A 79 5.98 20.54 -12.53
C ASN A 79 6.71 21.38 -11.48
N SER A 80 5.98 21.84 -10.46
CA SER A 80 6.54 22.59 -9.34
C SER A 80 7.44 21.74 -8.46
N PHE A 81 7.06 20.48 -8.21
CA PHE A 81 7.87 19.51 -7.49
C PHE A 81 9.20 19.24 -8.21
N VAL A 82 9.15 19.00 -9.53
CA VAL A 82 10.34 18.75 -10.35
C VAL A 82 11.31 19.94 -10.28
N LYS A 83 10.81 21.16 -10.45
CA LYS A 83 11.65 22.38 -10.33
C LYS A 83 12.30 22.49 -8.95
N LEU A 84 11.55 22.17 -7.89
CA LEU A 84 12.07 22.21 -6.53
C LEU A 84 13.13 21.13 -6.31
N ALA A 85 12.88 19.89 -6.77
CA ALA A 85 13.83 18.79 -6.70
C ALA A 85 15.12 19.10 -7.47
N GLU A 86 15.04 19.71 -8.65
CA GLU A 86 16.21 20.19 -9.39
C GLU A 86 17.00 21.22 -8.58
N SER A 87 16.34 22.18 -7.93
CA SER A 87 17.03 23.17 -7.08
C SER A 87 17.71 22.56 -5.85
N TYR A 88 17.17 21.47 -5.30
CA TYR A 88 17.75 20.75 -4.15
C TYR A 88 18.80 19.72 -4.52
N SER A 89 18.92 19.39 -5.81
CA SER A 89 19.91 18.41 -6.25
C SER A 89 21.36 18.89 -6.10
N GLU A 90 21.57 20.21 -6.08
CA GLU A 90 22.87 20.81 -5.83
C GLU A 90 23.11 20.99 -4.32
N ASP A 91 22.18 21.66 -3.63
CA ASP A 91 22.17 21.79 -2.18
C ASP A 91 20.80 22.30 -1.67
N CYS A 92 20.55 22.15 -0.37
CA CYS A 92 19.44 22.80 0.31
C CYS A 92 19.83 23.11 1.76
N GLU A 93 19.28 24.18 2.33
CA GLU A 93 19.40 24.44 3.76
C GLU A 93 18.62 23.36 4.53
N GLU A 94 19.31 22.58 5.35
CA GLU A 94 18.68 21.56 6.18
C GLU A 94 17.84 22.22 7.27
N THR A 95 16.56 21.88 7.29
CA THR A 95 15.60 22.40 8.28
C THR A 95 15.77 21.77 9.66
N MET A 96 16.45 20.62 9.76
CA MET A 96 16.73 19.90 11.00
C MET A 96 17.81 18.83 10.81
N LEU A 97 18.51 18.48 11.89
CA LEU A 97 19.37 17.30 11.98
C LEU A 97 18.63 16.21 12.75
N SER A 98 18.47 15.02 12.16
CA SER A 98 17.77 13.88 12.77
C SER A 98 18.37 12.57 12.29
N SER A 99 18.26 11.50 13.11
CA SER A 99 18.55 10.12 12.69
C SER A 99 17.50 9.57 11.72
N TYR A 100 16.33 10.21 11.68
CA TYR A 100 15.27 9.92 10.74
C TYR A 100 15.79 10.03 9.30
N VAL A 101 15.36 9.13 8.44
CA VAL A 101 15.68 9.13 7.01
C VAL A 101 14.53 9.81 6.27
N GLN A 102 14.87 10.68 5.31
CA GLN A 102 13.91 11.30 4.40
C GLN A 102 14.55 11.51 3.02
N TYR A 103 14.78 10.40 2.33
CA TYR A 103 15.53 10.39 1.08
C TYR A 103 14.60 10.39 -0.12
N TYR A 104 14.85 11.31 -1.05
CA TYR A 104 14.20 11.32 -2.35
C TYR A 104 15.16 10.86 -3.44
N GLU A 105 14.72 9.93 -4.26
CA GLU A 105 15.29 9.68 -5.58
C GLU A 105 14.25 10.08 -6.63
N VAL A 106 14.57 11.04 -7.48
CA VAL A 106 13.67 11.58 -8.51
C VAL A 106 14.28 11.29 -9.88
N GLU A 107 13.59 10.51 -10.70
CA GLU A 107 13.98 10.18 -12.07
C GLU A 107 13.10 10.95 -13.04
N ILE A 108 13.67 11.90 -13.78
CA ILE A 108 12.99 12.76 -14.76
C ILE A 108 13.55 12.41 -16.13
N ASP A 109 12.74 11.79 -16.97
CA ASP A 109 13.18 11.16 -18.21
C ASP A 109 14.35 10.19 -17.90
N ASP A 110 15.54 10.44 -18.47
CA ASP A 110 16.73 9.62 -18.22
C ASP A 110 17.67 10.21 -17.14
N ARG A 111 17.27 11.31 -16.48
CA ARG A 111 18.08 11.99 -15.44
C ARG A 111 17.63 11.56 -14.05
N LYS A 112 18.60 11.27 -13.16
CA LYS A 112 18.33 10.90 -11.76
C LYS A 112 18.90 11.92 -10.79
N LEU A 113 18.05 12.43 -9.91
CA LEU A 113 18.39 13.31 -8.79
C LEU A 113 18.32 12.52 -7.49
N LYS A 114 19.28 12.73 -6.59
CA LYS A 114 19.32 12.11 -5.25
C LYS A 114 19.40 13.22 -4.21
N ILE A 115 18.41 13.30 -3.33
CA ILE A 115 18.30 14.35 -2.32
C ILE A 115 18.20 13.66 -0.96
N PHE A 116 19.33 13.63 -0.25
CA PHE A 116 19.51 12.93 1.02
C PHE A 116 19.66 13.91 2.18
N LYS A 117 18.82 14.95 2.17
CA LYS A 117 18.82 16.06 3.13
C LYS A 117 17.39 16.45 3.49
N PHE A 118 17.22 17.02 4.68
CA PHE A 118 15.96 17.55 5.19
C PHE A 118 15.62 18.92 4.58
N CYS A 119 15.36 18.93 3.28
CA CYS A 119 14.95 20.14 2.57
C CYS A 119 13.50 20.52 2.87
N ASP A 120 13.17 21.81 2.83
CA ASP A 120 11.79 22.30 2.95
C ASP A 120 10.98 22.07 1.66
N TRP A 121 10.38 20.89 1.54
CA TRP A 121 9.49 20.55 0.42
C TRP A 121 8.17 21.36 0.40
N LYS A 122 7.93 22.26 1.36
CA LYS A 122 6.69 23.03 1.51
C LYS A 122 5.46 22.11 1.47
N SER A 123 4.48 22.42 0.64
CA SER A 123 3.31 21.56 0.41
C SER A 123 3.53 20.46 -0.62
N LEU A 124 4.71 20.39 -1.26
CA LEU A 124 5.03 19.44 -2.35
C LEU A 124 5.76 18.19 -1.82
N THR A 125 5.43 17.75 -0.61
CA THR A 125 5.95 16.49 -0.07
C THR A 125 5.40 15.30 -0.86
N PHE A 126 6.11 14.17 -0.79
CA PHE A 126 5.64 12.91 -1.38
C PHE A 126 4.20 12.58 -0.97
N GLU A 127 3.91 12.65 0.33
CA GLU A 127 2.60 12.31 0.91
C GLU A 127 1.49 13.24 0.39
N ASN A 128 1.75 14.54 0.27
CA ASN A 128 0.75 15.48 -0.24
C ASN A 128 0.44 15.22 -1.72
N LEU A 129 1.47 15.00 -2.54
CA LEU A 129 1.29 14.68 -3.96
C LEU A 129 0.55 13.36 -4.14
N GLU A 130 0.93 12.34 -3.38
CA GLU A 130 0.32 11.03 -3.45
C GLU A 130 -1.15 11.06 -3.00
N ASN A 131 -1.45 11.72 -1.88
CA ASN A 131 -2.83 11.89 -1.41
C ASN A 131 -3.66 12.69 -2.41
N GLU A 132 -3.14 13.80 -2.97
CA GLU A 132 -3.87 14.59 -3.96
C GLU A 132 -4.20 13.77 -5.22
N ILE A 133 -3.25 12.97 -5.70
CA ILE A 133 -3.39 12.26 -6.98
C ILE A 133 -4.15 10.93 -6.82
N PHE A 134 -3.95 10.22 -5.71
CA PHE A 134 -4.42 8.85 -5.52
C PHE A 134 -5.49 8.69 -4.43
N GLU A 135 -6.10 9.77 -3.94
CA GLU A 135 -7.16 9.71 -2.91
C GLU A 135 -8.27 8.71 -3.26
N SER A 136 -8.80 8.79 -4.48
CA SER A 136 -9.86 7.90 -4.95
C SER A 136 -9.40 6.44 -4.99
N TYR A 137 -8.16 6.21 -5.42
CA TYR A 137 -7.55 4.87 -5.41
C TYR A 137 -7.45 4.32 -3.97
N PHE A 138 -7.03 5.13 -2.99
CA PHE A 138 -6.93 4.65 -1.61
C PHE A 138 -8.29 4.26 -1.02
N LYS A 139 -9.35 4.99 -1.35
CA LYS A 139 -10.72 4.66 -0.95
C LYS A 139 -11.17 3.32 -1.57
N GLU A 140 -10.94 3.13 -2.86
CA GLU A 140 -11.26 1.87 -3.55
C GLU A 140 -10.43 0.70 -3.01
N LEU A 141 -9.12 0.90 -2.83
CA LEU A 141 -8.21 -0.11 -2.28
C LEU A 141 -8.66 -0.59 -0.89
N GLN A 142 -9.17 0.32 -0.04
CA GLN A 142 -9.67 -0.06 1.28
C GLN A 142 -10.89 -0.98 1.19
N ILE A 143 -11.85 -0.64 0.32
CA ILE A 143 -13.06 -1.46 0.08
C ILE A 143 -12.67 -2.85 -0.45
N GLU A 144 -11.78 -2.90 -1.45
CA GLU A 144 -11.32 -4.17 -2.03
C GLU A 144 -10.52 -4.99 -1.01
N ARG A 145 -9.73 -4.35 -0.14
CA ARG A 145 -9.04 -5.03 0.95
C ARG A 145 -10.03 -5.66 1.93
N GLU A 146 -11.08 -4.94 2.32
CA GLU A 146 -12.12 -5.47 3.22
C GLU A 146 -12.84 -6.67 2.61
N ASN A 147 -13.26 -6.57 1.34
CA ASN A 147 -13.89 -7.67 0.60
C ASN A 147 -12.97 -8.89 0.50
N PHE A 148 -11.70 -8.67 0.16
CA PHE A 148 -10.68 -9.71 0.07
C PHE A 148 -10.46 -10.42 1.42
N ASN A 149 -10.39 -9.65 2.50
CA ASN A 149 -10.28 -10.18 3.87
C ASN A 149 -11.46 -11.05 4.25
N VAL A 150 -12.70 -10.59 4.00
CA VAL A 150 -13.91 -11.39 4.26
C VAL A 150 -13.91 -12.68 3.44
N LEU A 151 -13.51 -12.62 2.18
CA LEU A 151 -13.46 -13.80 1.30
C LEU A 151 -12.47 -14.85 1.80
N LEU A 152 -11.25 -14.45 2.17
CA LEU A 152 -10.22 -15.39 2.63
C LEU A 152 -10.49 -15.89 4.05
N SER A 153 -10.97 -15.03 4.95
CA SER A 153 -11.29 -15.40 6.33
C SER A 153 -12.33 -16.52 6.39
N LYS A 154 -13.32 -16.53 5.48
CA LYS A 154 -14.32 -17.62 5.41
C LYS A 154 -13.70 -19.01 5.23
N ARG A 155 -12.54 -19.11 4.58
CA ARG A 155 -11.81 -20.39 4.40
C ARG A 155 -11.09 -20.80 5.68
N LEU A 156 -10.61 -19.82 6.43
CA LEU A 156 -9.86 -20.01 7.67
C LEU A 156 -10.75 -20.43 8.84
N VAL A 157 -12.00 -19.98 8.93
CA VAL A 157 -12.84 -20.20 10.13
C VAL A 157 -12.84 -21.68 10.56
N GLY A 158 -12.46 -21.91 11.82
CA GLY A 158 -12.37 -23.23 12.44
C GLY A 158 -11.07 -23.47 13.20
N LYS A 159 -10.92 -24.71 13.70
CA LYS A 159 -9.77 -25.16 14.47
C LYS A 159 -8.72 -25.80 13.57
N TRP A 160 -7.45 -25.54 13.87
CA TRP A 160 -6.29 -25.94 13.09
C TRP A 160 -5.20 -26.47 13.98
N LYS A 161 -4.61 -27.59 13.58
CA LYS A 161 -3.42 -28.16 14.19
C LYS A 161 -2.20 -27.62 13.45
N GLU A 162 -1.26 -27.11 14.21
CA GLU A 162 0.02 -26.62 13.70
C GLU A 162 1.02 -27.79 13.56
N ASN A 163 1.83 -27.79 12.49
CA ASN A 163 2.99 -28.68 12.37
C ASN A 163 4.10 -28.30 13.36
N GLU A 164 4.29 -26.99 13.56
CA GLU A 164 5.24 -26.38 14.48
C GLU A 164 4.53 -25.21 15.17
N LYS A 165 4.81 -25.05 16.46
CA LYS A 165 4.18 -24.01 17.27
C LYS A 165 4.59 -22.63 16.76
N LEU A 166 3.62 -21.73 16.60
CA LEU A 166 3.82 -20.33 16.19
C LEU A 166 5.02 -19.65 16.91
N GLU A 167 5.15 -19.86 18.22
CA GLU A 167 6.23 -19.30 19.04
C GLU A 167 7.65 -19.81 18.72
N ASN A 168 7.78 -20.92 17.97
CA ASN A 168 9.05 -21.52 17.60
C ASN A 168 9.45 -21.22 16.15
N LEU A 169 8.56 -20.62 15.35
CA LEU A 169 8.81 -20.37 13.94
C LEU A 169 9.99 -19.42 13.75
N LYS A 170 10.89 -19.82 12.85
CA LYS A 170 12.01 -18.98 12.42
C LYS A 170 11.64 -18.22 11.14
N LEU A 171 12.38 -17.16 10.83
CA LEU A 171 12.28 -16.51 9.53
C LEU A 171 12.52 -17.55 8.41
N GLU A 172 11.76 -17.44 7.33
CA GLU A 172 11.73 -18.32 6.16
C GLU A 172 11.29 -19.78 6.45
N SER A 173 10.78 -20.07 7.65
CA SER A 173 10.25 -21.41 7.97
C SER A 173 8.82 -21.60 7.48
N GLU A 174 8.48 -22.84 7.12
CA GLU A 174 7.14 -23.22 6.70
C GLU A 174 6.24 -23.51 7.90
N TRP A 175 5.13 -22.78 8.00
CA TRP A 175 4.08 -23.02 8.96
C TRP A 175 2.87 -23.65 8.26
N ILE A 176 2.55 -24.87 8.67
CA ILE A 176 1.52 -25.70 8.07
C ILE A 176 0.42 -25.92 9.10
N LEU A 177 -0.80 -25.60 8.70
CA LEU A 177 -2.01 -25.73 9.52
C LEU A 177 -2.95 -26.73 8.85
N GLU A 178 -3.31 -27.78 9.58
CA GLU A 178 -4.28 -28.78 9.14
C GLU A 178 -5.59 -28.60 9.91
N LYS A 179 -6.71 -28.52 9.18
CA LYS A 179 -8.01 -28.31 9.83
C LYS A 179 -8.40 -29.55 10.62
N ILE A 180 -8.78 -29.35 11.88
CA ILE A 180 -9.25 -30.41 12.76
C ILE A 180 -10.76 -30.33 12.95
N PRO A 181 -11.44 -31.46 13.26
CA PRO A 181 -12.86 -31.47 13.55
C PRO A 181 -13.24 -30.50 14.67
N ALA A 182 -14.40 -29.85 14.56
CA ALA A 182 -14.87 -28.89 15.57
C ALA A 182 -15.03 -29.51 16.97
N ASN A 183 -15.36 -30.81 17.02
CA ASN A 183 -15.49 -31.62 18.24
C ASN A 183 -14.16 -32.20 18.75
N SER A 184 -13.02 -31.81 18.16
CA SER A 184 -11.70 -32.24 18.63
C SER A 184 -11.50 -31.90 20.11
N THR A 185 -10.93 -32.84 20.87
CA THR A 185 -10.57 -32.71 22.28
C THR A 185 -9.09 -32.34 22.47
N MET A 186 -8.42 -31.86 21.42
CA MET A 186 -7.04 -31.40 21.53
C MET A 186 -6.97 -30.14 22.41
N ASP A 187 -6.02 -30.13 23.34
CA ASP A 187 -5.80 -28.99 24.26
C ASP A 187 -4.88 -27.90 23.68
N GLU A 188 -4.29 -28.15 22.51
CA GLU A 188 -3.42 -27.20 21.81
C GLU A 188 -3.80 -27.14 20.33
N TYR A 189 -4.22 -25.96 19.86
CA TYR A 189 -4.60 -25.69 18.47
C TYR A 189 -4.67 -24.18 18.21
N PHE A 190 -4.68 -23.82 16.93
CA PHE A 190 -4.96 -22.48 16.45
C PHE A 190 -6.42 -22.39 15.98
N GLU A 191 -7.16 -21.35 16.33
CA GLU A 191 -8.55 -21.17 15.90
C GLU A 191 -8.72 -19.81 15.24
N PHE A 192 -9.17 -19.81 13.98
CA PHE A 192 -9.70 -18.60 13.36
C PHE A 192 -11.19 -18.54 13.68
N VAL A 193 -11.58 -17.61 14.55
CA VAL A 193 -12.93 -17.56 15.13
C VAL A 193 -13.89 -16.90 14.15
N GLN A 194 -13.50 -15.73 13.64
CA GLN A 194 -14.25 -14.93 12.70
C GLN A 194 -13.29 -14.09 11.85
N PRO A 195 -13.78 -13.32 10.85
CA PRO A 195 -12.91 -12.41 10.12
C PRO A 195 -12.11 -11.54 11.06
N GLN A 196 -10.80 -11.51 10.84
CA GLN A 196 -9.82 -10.72 11.58
C GLN A 196 -9.58 -11.12 13.04
N GLU A 197 -10.23 -12.15 13.58
CA GLU A 197 -10.00 -12.61 14.95
C GLU A 197 -9.55 -14.08 15.02
N ALA A 198 -8.44 -14.31 15.70
CA ALA A 198 -7.88 -15.62 15.94
C ALA A 198 -7.45 -15.85 17.39
N VAL A 199 -7.44 -17.11 17.81
CA VAL A 199 -7.11 -17.52 19.18
C VAL A 199 -6.19 -18.74 19.13
N LEU A 200 -5.08 -18.64 19.83
CA LEU A 200 -4.17 -19.74 20.07
C LEU A 200 -4.47 -20.37 21.42
N TYR A 201 -4.79 -21.66 21.39
CA TYR A 201 -5.03 -22.46 22.58
C TYR A 201 -3.75 -23.22 22.94
N ARG A 202 -3.31 -23.05 24.18
CA ARG A 202 -2.12 -23.70 24.77
C ARG A 202 -2.46 -24.21 26.16
N LYS A 203 -3.07 -25.39 26.26
CA LYS A 203 -3.52 -26.00 27.51
C LYS A 203 -4.45 -25.06 28.31
N ARG A 204 -3.93 -24.36 29.32
CA ARG A 204 -4.67 -23.43 30.18
C ARG A 204 -4.59 -21.98 29.73
N ARG A 205 -3.86 -21.69 28.65
CA ARG A 205 -3.67 -20.34 28.12
C ARG A 205 -4.41 -20.16 26.80
N LYS A 206 -4.97 -18.97 26.62
CA LYS A 206 -5.52 -18.47 25.36
C LYS A 206 -4.78 -17.18 25.01
N ILE A 207 -4.30 -17.08 23.78
CA ILE A 207 -3.61 -15.90 23.27
C ILE A 207 -4.39 -15.43 22.06
N TYR A 208 -4.76 -14.15 22.05
CA TYR A 208 -5.62 -13.57 21.04
C TYR A 208 -4.78 -12.81 20.01
N TYR A 209 -5.19 -12.94 18.76
CA TYR A 209 -4.54 -12.33 17.62
C TYR A 209 -5.57 -11.67 16.72
N ASP A 210 -5.22 -10.49 16.24
CA ASP A 210 -5.88 -9.92 15.07
C ASP A 210 -5.12 -10.37 13.82
N TYR A 211 -5.84 -10.60 12.74
CA TYR A 211 -5.21 -10.93 11.46
C TYR A 211 -5.83 -10.20 10.28
N GLN A 212 -5.03 -10.00 9.24
CA GLN A 212 -5.51 -9.42 7.99
C GLN A 212 -4.71 -9.96 6.81
N PHE A 213 -5.37 -10.07 5.66
CA PHE A 213 -4.73 -10.34 4.39
C PHE A 213 -4.46 -9.06 3.62
N ASP A 214 -3.36 -9.05 2.88
CA ASP A 214 -3.07 -8.02 1.88
C ASP A 214 -2.38 -8.64 0.66
N ILE A 215 -2.35 -7.91 -0.45
CA ILE A 215 -1.58 -8.30 -1.63
C ILE A 215 -0.54 -7.22 -1.90
N ILE A 216 0.73 -7.62 -1.92
CA ILE A 216 1.86 -6.73 -2.21
C ILE A 216 2.68 -7.36 -3.32
N ASN A 217 2.89 -6.62 -4.41
CA ASN A 217 3.64 -7.06 -5.58
C ASN A 217 3.14 -8.42 -6.11
N GLY A 218 1.82 -8.58 -6.13
CA GLY A 218 1.14 -9.82 -6.57
C GLY A 218 1.23 -11.00 -5.60
N THR A 219 1.88 -10.85 -4.45
CA THR A 219 1.99 -11.89 -3.43
C THR A 219 1.00 -11.63 -2.31
N THR A 220 0.24 -12.66 -1.92
CA THR A 220 -0.68 -12.59 -0.77
C THR A 220 0.08 -12.82 0.52
N TYR A 221 -0.18 -11.96 1.51
CA TYR A 221 0.37 -12.05 2.85
C TYR A 221 -0.75 -12.13 3.88
N LEU A 222 -0.53 -12.92 4.93
CA LEU A 222 -1.30 -12.90 6.17
C LEU A 222 -0.48 -12.15 7.21
N TYR A 223 -1.02 -11.05 7.70
CA TYR A 223 -0.48 -10.31 8.84
C TYR A 223 -1.20 -10.79 10.10
N MET A 224 -0.47 -10.99 11.17
CA MET A 224 -1.00 -11.37 12.47
C MET A 224 -0.36 -10.53 13.56
N ASN A 225 -1.17 -9.89 14.39
CA ASN A 225 -0.71 -9.05 15.50
C ASN A 225 -1.26 -9.62 16.80
N GLY A 226 -0.46 -9.58 17.87
CA GLY A 226 -0.98 -9.85 19.21
C GLY A 226 -2.04 -8.81 19.58
N ASP A 227 -3.16 -9.26 20.14
CA ASP A 227 -4.14 -8.37 20.75
C ASP A 227 -3.64 -7.96 22.14
N ASP A 228 -3.02 -6.78 22.23
CA ASP A 228 -2.45 -6.23 23.47
C ASP A 228 -3.48 -6.09 24.59
N GLU A 229 -4.77 -5.96 24.26
CA GLU A 229 -5.87 -5.89 25.25
C GLU A 229 -6.28 -7.26 25.78
N LYS A 230 -5.92 -8.36 25.10
CA LYS A 230 -6.33 -9.74 25.41
C LYS A 230 -5.17 -10.72 25.59
N ASN A 231 -4.06 -10.28 26.18
CA ASN A 231 -2.86 -11.11 26.42
C ASN A 231 -2.16 -11.60 25.13
N GLY A 232 -2.10 -10.77 24.09
CA GLY A 232 -1.34 -10.97 22.85
C GLY A 232 0.19 -10.95 23.04
N GLU A 233 0.71 -11.59 24.09
CA GLU A 233 2.09 -11.48 24.57
C GLU A 233 3.15 -11.99 23.57
N GLY A 234 2.76 -12.79 22.57
CA GLY A 234 3.69 -13.49 21.68
C GLY A 234 4.08 -12.75 20.41
N LEU A 235 3.28 -11.80 19.92
CA LEU A 235 3.46 -11.15 18.61
C LEU A 235 3.22 -9.63 18.66
N ILE A 236 3.82 -8.94 19.64
CA ILE A 236 3.61 -7.50 19.90
C ILE A 236 4.03 -6.64 18.69
N TYR A 237 4.99 -7.10 17.88
CA TYR A 237 5.47 -6.37 16.69
C TYR A 237 4.81 -6.80 15.38
N GLY A 238 3.78 -7.64 15.45
CA GLY A 238 3.18 -8.24 14.28
C GLY A 238 4.09 -9.27 13.60
N GLN A 239 3.48 -10.19 12.88
CA GLN A 239 4.14 -11.15 12.01
C GLN A 239 3.53 -11.05 10.64
N ARG A 240 4.35 -11.29 9.62
CA ARG A 240 3.89 -11.34 8.24
C ARG A 240 4.26 -12.70 7.68
N PHE A 241 3.26 -13.40 7.17
CA PHE A 241 3.45 -14.69 6.52
C PHE A 241 3.08 -14.58 5.05
N ARG A 242 3.96 -15.05 4.16
CA ARG A 242 3.61 -15.27 2.76
C ARG A 242 2.68 -16.48 2.65
N VAL A 243 1.54 -16.30 1.99
CA VAL A 243 0.58 -17.38 1.76
C VAL A 243 1.02 -18.22 0.56
N ILE A 244 1.36 -19.49 0.78
CA ILE A 244 1.72 -20.45 -0.27
C ILE A 244 0.48 -21.23 -0.71
N GLU A 245 -0.31 -21.67 0.26
CA GLU A 245 -1.54 -22.44 0.02
C GLU A 245 -2.62 -22.07 1.02
N LEU A 246 -3.86 -21.93 0.55
CA LEU A 246 -5.02 -21.64 1.38
C LEU A 246 -6.27 -22.39 0.86
N THR A 247 -6.53 -23.54 1.46
CA THR A 247 -7.71 -24.39 1.19
C THR A 247 -8.62 -24.50 2.42
N ASN A 248 -9.74 -25.22 2.27
CA ASN A 248 -10.67 -25.43 3.39
C ASN A 248 -10.17 -26.44 4.43
N SER A 249 -9.06 -27.15 4.18
CA SER A 249 -8.52 -28.19 5.07
C SER A 249 -7.03 -28.04 5.36
N HIS A 250 -6.33 -27.20 4.59
CA HIS A 250 -4.88 -27.04 4.66
C HIS A 250 -4.48 -25.58 4.41
N ILE A 251 -3.58 -25.05 5.22
CA ILE A 251 -2.94 -23.75 5.01
C ILE A 251 -1.43 -23.96 5.07
N LYS A 252 -0.73 -23.39 4.10
CA LYS A 252 0.73 -23.35 4.08
C LYS A 252 1.21 -21.90 4.00
N LEU A 253 1.99 -21.51 5.00
CA LEU A 253 2.53 -20.18 5.20
C LEU A 253 4.05 -20.24 5.26
N VAL A 254 4.73 -19.17 4.85
CA VAL A 254 6.18 -18.97 5.07
C VAL A 254 6.36 -17.68 5.84
N HIS A 255 7.05 -17.74 6.98
CA HIS A 255 7.36 -16.56 7.79
C HIS A 255 8.39 -15.66 7.11
#